data_AF-A0A9P1G1V5-F1
#
_entry.id   AF-A0A9P1G1V5-F1
#
_cell.length_a   1.000
_cell.length_b   1.000
_cell.length_c   1.000
_cell.angle_alpha   90.00
_cell.angle_beta   90.00
_cell.angle_gamma   90.00
#
_symmetry.space_group_name_H-M   'P 1'
#
loop_
_entity.id
_entity.type
_entity.pdbx_description
1 polymer ?
#
loop_
_entity_poly.entity_id
_entity_poly.type
_entity_poly.pdbx_seq_one_letter_code
_entity_poly.pdbx_strand_id
1 'polypeptide(L)'
;MHAINLGLLFDVNGSCLMAMCVENYFGETPDLQSQLDLAYESFKRFCKAEKNHCSQPPFKVRHVVKKPDRIMLTSKAYNGRVLVEWISRCSSDFAKQRPHDQRLCLLASCAFLG
;
A
#
# COMPACT_ATOMS: atom_id res chain seq x y z
N MET A 1 -1.09 13.79 15.04
CA MET A 1 -1.77 12.56 14.57
C MET A 1 -1.83 11.63 15.78
N HIS A 2 -2.94 11.67 16.52
CA HIS A 2 -3.08 10.83 17.71
C HIS A 2 -3.09 9.35 17.32
N ALA A 3 -2.52 8.50 18.18
CA ALA A 3 -2.22 7.09 17.91
C ALA A 3 -3.42 6.24 17.44
N ILE A 4 -4.65 6.69 17.70
CA ILE A 4 -5.90 6.00 17.34
C ILE A 4 -6.05 5.87 15.81
N ASN A 5 -5.65 6.88 15.03
CA ASN A 5 -5.81 6.84 13.56
C ASN A 5 -4.70 6.04 12.86
N LEU A 6 -3.60 5.71 13.56
CA LEU A 6 -2.49 4.96 12.97
C LEU A 6 -2.86 3.49 12.71
N GLY A 7 -3.65 2.88 13.59
CA GLY A 7 -4.10 1.49 13.42
C GLY A 7 -4.94 1.32 12.16
N LEU A 8 -5.97 2.15 12.01
CA LEU A 8 -6.84 2.18 10.82
C LEU A 8 -6.04 2.46 9.55
N LEU A 9 -5.09 3.39 9.62
CA LEU A 9 -4.22 3.72 8.49
C LEU A 9 -3.35 2.51 8.07
N PHE A 10 -2.88 1.70 9.03
CA PHE A 10 -2.15 0.47 8.70
C PHE A 10 -3.04 -0.60 8.09
N ASP A 11 -4.27 -0.76 8.58
CA ASP A 11 -5.25 -1.72 8.04
C ASP A 11 -5.63 -1.33 6.60
N VAL A 12 -5.97 -0.05 6.35
CA VAL A 12 -6.33 0.46 5.02
C VAL A 12 -5.15 0.35 4.05
N ASN A 13 -3.96 0.83 4.44
CA ASN A 13 -2.78 0.75 3.59
C ASN A 13 -2.42 -0.71 3.26
N GLY A 14 -2.46 -1.60 4.26
CA GLY A 14 -2.19 -3.01 4.06
C GLY A 14 -3.19 -3.64 3.09
N SER A 15 -4.48 -3.36 3.28
CA SER A 15 -5.56 -3.91 2.46
C SER A 15 -5.48 -3.45 1.00
N CYS A 16 -5.24 -2.15 0.76
CA CYS A 16 -5.05 -1.62 -0.59
C CYS A 16 -3.81 -2.22 -1.27
N LEU A 17 -2.69 -2.31 -0.54
CA LEU A 17 -1.47 -2.93 -1.06
C LEU A 17 -1.71 -4.40 -1.44
N MET A 18 -2.37 -5.17 -0.56
CA MET A 18 -2.67 -6.58 -0.81
C MET A 18 -3.58 -6.76 -2.04
N ALA A 19 -4.63 -5.94 -2.18
CA ALA A 19 -5.51 -5.99 -3.34
C ALA A 19 -4.75 -5.75 -4.65
N MET A 20 -3.86 -4.76 -4.68
CA MET A 20 -3.00 -4.49 -5.85
C MET A 20 -2.02 -5.64 -6.14
N CYS A 21 -1.44 -6.26 -5.10
CA CYS A 21 -0.53 -7.39 -5.26
C CYS A 21 -1.24 -8.64 -5.80
N VAL A 22 -2.44 -8.97 -5.30
CA VAL A 22 -3.22 -10.12 -5.80
C VAL A 22 -3.56 -9.98 -7.28
N GLU A 23 -3.69 -8.75 -7.74
CA GLU A 23 -4.02 -8.40 -9.13
C GLU A 23 -2.79 -8.13 -10.01
N ASN A 24 -1.59 -8.46 -9.52
CA ASN A 24 -0.31 -8.26 -10.22
C ASN A 24 -0.07 -6.82 -10.72
N TYR A 25 -0.61 -5.81 -10.01
CA TYR A 25 -0.52 -4.41 -10.42
C TYR A 25 0.93 -3.92 -10.60
N PHE A 26 1.84 -4.39 -9.74
CA PHE A 26 3.24 -3.96 -9.77
C PHE A 26 4.09 -4.70 -10.82
N GLY A 27 3.52 -5.69 -11.50
CA GLY A 27 4.16 -6.55 -12.51
C GLY A 27 3.68 -8.01 -12.37
N GLU A 28 3.95 -8.86 -13.36
CA GLU A 28 3.59 -10.29 -13.28
C GLU A 28 4.64 -11.06 -12.49
N THR A 29 4.25 -11.71 -11.37
CA THR A 29 5.15 -12.57 -10.59
C THR A 29 4.41 -13.79 -10.05
N PRO A 30 5.11 -14.90 -9.75
CA PRO A 30 4.45 -16.13 -9.31
C PRO A 30 3.97 -16.12 -7.85
N ASP A 31 4.53 -15.28 -6.99
CA ASP A 31 4.26 -15.30 -5.54
C ASP A 31 4.11 -13.91 -4.92
N LEU A 32 3.50 -13.88 -3.73
CA LEU A 32 3.21 -12.65 -2.99
C LEU A 32 4.46 -11.91 -2.52
N GLN A 33 5.54 -12.60 -2.16
CA GLN A 33 6.76 -11.90 -1.72
C GLN A 33 7.40 -11.17 -2.89
N SER A 34 7.44 -11.80 -4.07
CA SER A 34 7.89 -11.15 -5.31
C SER A 34 7.03 -9.92 -5.67
N GLN A 35 5.70 -9.99 -5.50
CA GLN A 35 4.82 -8.82 -5.66
C GLN A 35 5.17 -7.69 -4.68
N LEU A 36 5.42 -8.03 -3.41
CA LEU A 36 5.79 -7.06 -2.39
C LEU A 36 7.16 -6.42 -2.65
N ASP A 37 8.10 -7.17 -3.24
CA ASP A 37 9.41 -6.66 -3.63
C ASP A 37 9.27 -5.64 -4.77
N LEU A 38 8.47 -5.95 -5.80
CA LEU A 38 8.15 -4.99 -6.88
C LEU A 38 7.43 -3.75 -6.34
N ALA A 39 6.47 -3.94 -5.43
CA ALA A 39 5.76 -2.84 -4.78
C ALA A 39 6.73 -1.95 -3.98
N TYR A 40 7.69 -2.54 -3.26
CA TYR A 40 8.70 -1.79 -2.53
C TYR A 40 9.63 -1.00 -3.47
N GLU A 41 10.04 -1.58 -4.59
CA GLU A 41 10.83 -0.85 -5.60
C GLU A 41 10.05 0.34 -6.19
N SER A 42 8.75 0.15 -6.48
CA SER A 42 7.85 1.25 -6.87
C SER A 42 7.80 2.35 -5.81
N PHE A 43 7.65 1.97 -4.54
CA PHE A 43 7.67 2.91 -3.41
C PHE A 43 9.00 3.67 -3.29
N LYS A 44 10.14 2.99 -3.46
CA LYS A 44 11.47 3.63 -3.42
C LYS A 44 11.66 4.63 -4.56
N ARG A 45 11.17 4.33 -5.76
CA ARG A 45 11.17 5.27 -6.89
C ARG A 45 10.31 6.50 -6.58
N PHE A 46 9.12 6.30 -6.01
CA PHE A 46 8.27 7.38 -5.54
C PHE A 46 8.98 8.27 -4.50
N CYS A 47 9.58 7.68 -3.46
CA CYS A 47 10.32 8.45 -2.45
C CYS A 47 11.46 9.27 -3.07
N LYS A 48 12.17 8.72 -4.05
CA LYS A 48 13.25 9.42 -4.75
C LYS A 48 12.71 10.60 -5.57
N ALA A 49 11.60 10.41 -6.29
CA ALA A 49 10.98 11.46 -7.12
C ALA A 49 10.45 12.62 -6.27
N GLU A 50 9.75 12.32 -5.19
CA GLU A 50 9.15 13.32 -4.29
C GLU A 50 10.13 13.85 -3.23
N LYS A 51 11.40 13.42 -3.26
CA LYS A 51 12.45 13.79 -2.28
C LYS A 51 12.05 13.49 -0.83
N ASN A 52 11.30 12.40 -0.61
CA ASN A 52 10.87 11.94 0.70
C ASN A 52 11.94 11.07 1.36
N HIS A 53 12.40 11.46 2.55
CA HIS A 53 13.36 10.70 3.36
C HIS A 53 12.66 9.61 4.20
N CYS A 54 12.08 8.60 3.54
CA CYS A 54 11.38 7.51 4.21
C CYS A 54 12.30 6.32 4.51
N SER A 55 12.32 5.88 5.78
CA SER A 55 13.12 4.76 6.29
C SER A 55 12.34 3.45 6.39
N GLN A 56 11.22 3.34 5.68
CA GLN A 56 10.41 2.13 5.70
C GLN A 56 11.26 0.94 5.19
N PRO A 57 11.34 -0.17 5.94
CA PRO A 57 12.07 -1.35 5.49
C PRO A 57 11.33 -2.04 4.33
N PRO A 58 12.01 -2.96 3.62
CA PRO A 58 11.39 -3.78 2.59
C PRO A 58 10.09 -4.45 3.08
N PHE A 59 9.11 -4.49 2.19
CA PHE A 59 7.83 -5.15 2.46
C PHE A 59 8.06 -6.65 2.53
N LYS A 60 7.64 -7.27 3.62
CA LYS A 60 7.72 -8.72 3.81
C LYS A 60 6.31 -9.24 4.06
N VAL A 61 6.03 -10.47 3.64
CA VAL A 61 4.72 -11.09 3.90
C VAL A 61 4.34 -10.97 5.39
N ARG A 62 5.25 -11.28 6.32
CA ARG A 62 5.03 -11.14 7.78
C ARG A 62 4.78 -9.71 8.28
N HIS A 63 5.10 -8.70 7.47
CA HIS A 63 4.86 -7.29 7.79
C HIS A 63 3.53 -6.80 7.27
N VAL A 64 2.91 -7.52 6.32
CA VAL A 64 1.63 -7.18 5.67
C VAL A 64 0.52 -8.12 6.14
N VAL A 65 0.79 -9.42 6.27
CA VAL A 65 -0.13 -10.43 6.78
C VAL A 65 0.27 -10.76 8.22
N LYS A 66 -0.47 -10.22 9.20
CA LYS A 66 -0.22 -10.47 10.63
C LYS A 66 -0.92 -11.72 11.14
N LYS A 67 -2.10 -11.99 10.59
CA LYS A 67 -2.92 -13.19 10.79
C LYS A 67 -3.64 -13.48 9.47
N PRO A 68 -4.15 -14.71 9.23
CA PRO A 68 -4.84 -15.04 7.98
C PRO A 68 -5.98 -14.07 7.62
N ASP A 69 -6.62 -13.48 8.63
CA ASP A 69 -7.73 -12.55 8.54
C ASP A 69 -7.33 -11.07 8.75
N ARG A 70 -6.04 -10.79 8.97
CA ARG A 70 -5.56 -9.46 9.34
C ARG A 70 -4.40 -8.98 8.49
N ILE A 71 -4.74 -8.11 7.54
CA ILE A 71 -3.79 -7.42 6.67
C ILE A 71 -3.50 -6.04 7.25
N MET A 72 -2.23 -5.76 7.53
CA MET A 72 -1.76 -4.51 8.12
C MET A 72 -0.38 -4.16 7.60
N LEU A 73 -0.18 -2.96 7.06
CA LEU A 73 1.15 -2.45 6.74
C LEU A 73 1.69 -1.56 7.87
N THR A 74 2.40 -2.18 8.82
CA THR A 74 2.94 -1.46 9.97
C THR A 74 4.09 -0.52 9.58
N SER A 75 4.06 0.72 10.07
CA SER A 75 5.08 1.72 9.79
C SER A 75 5.23 2.72 10.96
N LYS A 76 6.36 3.45 11.00
CA LYS A 76 6.49 4.62 11.90
C LYS A 76 5.58 5.73 11.40
N ALA A 77 5.10 6.61 12.28
CA ALA A 77 4.11 7.63 11.93
C ALA A 77 4.47 8.48 10.68
N TYR A 78 5.72 8.92 10.57
CA TYR A 78 6.18 9.65 9.36
C TYR A 78 6.15 8.76 8.11
N ASN A 79 6.71 7.55 8.18
CA ASN A 79 6.69 6.60 7.07
C ASN A 79 5.25 6.26 6.63
N GLY A 80 4.33 6.16 7.59
CA GLY A 80 2.91 5.92 7.33
C GLY A 80 2.28 7.00 6.46
N ARG A 81 2.62 8.27 6.66
CA ARG A 81 2.17 9.37 5.78
C ARG A 81 2.66 9.21 4.36
N VAL A 82 3.96 8.93 4.20
CA VAL A 82 4.57 8.73 2.88
C VAL A 82 3.97 7.51 2.18
N LEU A 83 3.67 6.44 2.94
CA LEU A 83 3.00 5.26 2.43
C LEU A 83 1.56 5.53 1.99
N VAL A 84 0.77 6.28 2.77
CA VAL A 84 -0.60 6.66 2.38
C VAL A 84 -0.58 7.42 1.07
N GLU A 85 0.30 8.42 0.93
CA GLU A 85 0.37 9.21 -0.29
C GLU A 85 0.70 8.34 -1.51
N TRP A 86 1.72 7.47 -1.37
CA TRP A 86 2.09 6.55 -2.42
C TRP A 86 0.96 5.58 -2.78
N ILE A 87 0.33 4.94 -1.78
CA ILE A 87 -0.76 3.99 -1.98
C ILE A 87 -1.97 4.68 -2.61
N SER A 88 -2.28 5.91 -2.23
CA SER A 88 -3.38 6.69 -2.81
C SER A 88 -3.15 6.95 -4.30
N ARG A 89 -1.93 7.33 -4.70
CA ARG A 89 -1.57 7.50 -6.12
C ARG A 89 -1.67 6.17 -6.88
N CYS A 90 -1.10 5.10 -6.35
CA CYS A 90 -1.20 3.77 -6.96
C CYS A 90 -2.65 3.29 -7.09
N SER A 91 -3.46 3.46 -6.05
CA SER A 91 -4.86 3.03 -6.05
C SER A 91 -5.70 3.83 -7.05
N SER A 92 -5.40 5.12 -7.22
CA SER A 92 -6.04 5.97 -8.23
C SER A 92 -5.75 5.47 -9.64
N ASP A 93 -4.48 5.16 -9.93
CA ASP A 93 -4.08 4.68 -11.24
C ASP A 93 -4.62 3.27 -11.50
N PHE A 94 -4.63 2.44 -10.48
CA PHE A 94 -5.23 1.11 -10.53
C PHE A 94 -6.73 1.14 -10.82
N ALA A 95 -7.48 2.05 -10.16
CA ALA A 95 -8.91 2.23 -10.40
C ALA A 95 -9.21 2.73 -11.83
N LYS A 96 -8.37 3.62 -12.38
CA LYS A 96 -8.51 4.09 -13.77
C LYS A 96 -8.35 2.95 -14.79
N GLN A 97 -7.52 1.95 -14.49
CA GLN A 97 -7.34 0.77 -15.35
C GLN A 97 -8.52 -0.21 -15.26
N ARG A 98 -9.31 -0.16 -14.18
CA ARG A 98 -10.43 -1.09 -13.90
C ARG A 98 -11.69 -0.31 -13.45
N PRO A 99 -12.29 0.53 -14.31
CA PRO A 99 -13.37 1.44 -13.91
C PRO A 99 -14.67 0.73 -13.46
N HIS A 100 -14.82 -0.57 -13.79
CA HIS A 100 -16.00 -1.36 -13.43
C HIS A 100 -15.84 -2.16 -12.13
N ASP A 101 -14.65 -2.19 -11.52
CA ASP A 101 -14.44 -2.87 -10.25
C ASP A 101 -14.76 -1.94 -9.08
N GLN A 102 -15.99 -2.01 -8.60
CA GLN A 102 -16.48 -1.18 -7.49
C GLN A 102 -15.69 -1.39 -6.20
N ARG A 103 -15.09 -2.56 -5.97
CA ARG A 103 -14.30 -2.82 -4.75
C ARG A 103 -12.99 -2.04 -4.79
N LEU A 104 -12.35 -1.99 -5.95
CA LEU A 104 -11.11 -1.25 -6.14
C LEU A 104 -11.34 0.26 -6.12
N CYS A 105 -12.44 0.73 -6.70
CA CYS A 105 -12.85 2.13 -6.59
C CYS A 105 -13.12 2.55 -5.13
N LEU A 106 -13.73 1.67 -4.33
CA LEU A 106 -13.97 1.93 -2.90
C LEU A 106 -12.65 2.01 -2.12
N LEU A 107 -11.73 1.06 -2.33
CA LEU A 107 -10.41 1.03 -1.68
C LEU A 107 -9.57 2.27 -2.04
N ALA A 108 -9.57 2.68 -3.32
CA ALA A 108 -8.93 3.91 -3.75
C ALA A 108 -9.52 5.15 -3.06
N SER A 109 -10.85 5.21 -2.94
CA SER A 109 -11.55 6.31 -2.27
C SER A 109 -11.23 6.39 -0.77
N CYS A 110 -11.04 5.25 -0.10
CA CYS A 110 -10.63 5.21 1.31
C CYS A 110 -9.20 5.72 1.53
N ALA A 111 -8.29 5.55 0.56
CA ALA A 111 -6.92 6.02 0.64
C ALA A 111 -6.78 7.55 0.52
N PHE A 112 -7.81 8.25 0.02
CA PHE A 112 -7.84 9.73 -0.12
C PHE A 112 -8.29 10.48 1.15
N LEU A 113 -8.81 9.78 2.17
CA LEU A 113 -9.34 10.39 3.39
C LEU A 113 -8.28 10.65 4.49
N GLY A 114 -6.98 10.42 4.18
CA GLY A 114 -5.87 10.48 5.13
C GLY A 114 -5.01 11.74 5.05
#